data_AF-A0A316Z361-F1
#
_entry.id   AF-A0A316Z361-F1
#
_cell.length_a   1.000
_cell.length_b   1.000
_cell.length_c   1.000
_cell.angle_alpha   90.00
_cell.angle_beta   90.00
_cell.angle_gamma   90.00
#
_symmetry.space_group_name_H-M   'P 1'
#
loop_
_entity.id
_entity.type
_entity.pdbx_description
1 polymer ?
#
loop_
_entity_poly.entity_id
_entity_poly.type
_entity_poly.pdbx_seq_one_letter_code
_entity_poly.pdbx_strand_id
1 'polypeptide(L)'
;MAPPRADYSVYLVTARSQVPAGVDYLDALRAALKGGVTLVQIREKDVETDEFLDIARKSLEVCDEFKVPMLINDNLSVALALAPHVGLHIGQSDLPVSQARALLGPDRLLGISVHSVEQARDARTSGADYAGVGPIYGTQSKAGIVDDDVLGARQAAQIIEALDGLPAVLIGGLNQQTAARALFGASSPTAAPAGIAVISAIMARKDTEVAASELAEQVAAFKASRAEQSAEQLRAAFGAGSSTDVKALVERSALLLSSLRNGSPPLIQTLTSHVSSTLSANVTLALGGSPIMSAQEAEADDLGKVTGAVVLNIGTIGAESRRGMKAVGSAANRGRKPVVLDPVGVGASAFRKAAVNEIMDHTQITLLKGNAAELSAIAGLSEVTSRGVDSGAGSLSDPIGLVSSLARRERCLVLLSGKTDYLSDGARTLACENGHALLGAITGSGCALGVAIATGLAAANSAGEAQKSTMVKAQPDDLIAGALMGLLCMTIASELAAARPEVRGPGTFIAALLDALAAMDAETLVQHAKVRLV
;
A
#
# COMPACT_ATOMS: atom_id res chain seq x y z
N MET A 1 39.16 3.01 -7.41
CA MET A 1 38.68 2.56 -6.07
C MET A 1 37.22 2.15 -6.25
N ALA A 2 36.54 1.55 -5.27
CA ALA A 2 35.07 1.45 -5.39
C ALA A 2 34.49 2.87 -5.37
N PRO A 3 33.47 3.19 -6.18
CA PRO A 3 32.86 4.51 -6.18
C PRO A 3 32.34 4.87 -4.77
N PRO A 4 32.37 6.15 -4.38
CA PRO A 4 31.88 6.58 -3.06
C PRO A 4 30.43 6.12 -2.87
N ARG A 5 30.15 5.54 -1.71
CA ARG A 5 28.82 5.02 -1.37
C ARG A 5 27.85 6.20 -1.23
N ALA A 6 27.07 6.47 -2.27
CA ALA A 6 26.12 7.57 -2.31
C ALA A 6 24.91 7.32 -1.38
N ASP A 7 24.37 8.38 -0.80
CA ASP A 7 23.09 8.34 -0.10
C ASP A 7 21.95 8.65 -1.07
N TYR A 8 21.17 7.63 -1.38
CA TYR A 8 20.03 7.71 -2.30
C TYR A 8 18.70 8.09 -1.63
N SER A 9 18.72 8.54 -0.36
CA SER A 9 17.50 8.83 0.42
C SER A 9 16.51 9.74 -0.32
N VAL A 10 16.95 10.96 -0.67
CA VAL A 10 16.13 11.93 -1.40
C VAL A 10 16.93 12.42 -2.58
N TYR A 11 16.59 11.89 -3.74
CA TYR A 11 17.23 12.18 -5.00
C TYR A 11 16.41 13.22 -5.77
N LEU A 12 16.94 14.43 -5.93
CA LEU A 12 16.32 15.48 -6.73
C LEU A 12 16.74 15.35 -8.20
N VAL A 13 15.75 15.29 -9.09
CA VAL A 13 15.93 15.47 -10.53
C VAL A 13 15.43 16.87 -10.88
N THR A 14 16.28 17.71 -11.45
CA THR A 14 15.91 19.11 -11.69
C THR A 14 14.95 19.27 -12.87
N ALA A 15 14.16 20.34 -12.81
CA ALA A 15 13.33 20.79 -13.93
C ALA A 15 13.17 22.31 -13.83
N ARG A 16 14.05 23.08 -14.47
CA ARG A 16 14.03 24.56 -14.43
C ARG A 16 12.68 25.15 -14.82
N SER A 17 12.02 24.57 -15.82
CA SER A 17 10.70 25.00 -16.29
C SER A 17 9.57 24.85 -15.26
N GLN A 18 9.78 24.07 -14.20
CA GLN A 18 8.79 23.87 -13.14
C GLN A 18 9.01 24.77 -11.92
N VAL A 19 10.13 25.51 -11.86
CA VAL A 19 10.40 26.46 -10.78
C VAL A 19 9.31 27.55 -10.77
N PRO A 20 8.68 27.86 -9.62
CA PRO A 20 7.66 28.89 -9.54
C PRO A 20 8.14 30.25 -10.04
N ALA A 21 7.24 31.00 -10.67
CA ALA A 21 7.55 32.36 -11.13
C ALA A 21 8.06 33.23 -9.97
N GLY A 22 9.17 33.94 -10.21
CA GLY A 22 9.82 34.80 -9.23
C GLY A 22 10.80 34.10 -8.28
N VAL A 23 11.00 32.79 -8.42
CA VAL A 23 12.02 32.03 -7.68
C VAL A 23 13.20 31.77 -8.60
N ASP A 24 14.41 32.09 -8.15
CA ASP A 24 15.63 31.73 -8.87
C ASP A 24 15.90 30.22 -8.77
N TYR A 25 16.37 29.61 -9.86
CA TYR A 25 16.62 28.17 -9.92
C TYR A 25 17.71 27.71 -8.95
N LEU A 26 18.81 28.46 -8.81
CA LEU A 26 19.90 28.09 -7.91
C LEU A 26 19.49 28.27 -6.46
N ASP A 27 18.65 29.27 -6.16
CA ASP A 27 18.07 29.44 -4.83
C ASP A 27 17.09 28.31 -4.47
N ALA A 28 16.26 27.87 -5.42
CA ALA A 28 15.43 26.68 -5.24
C ALA A 28 16.28 25.42 -5.00
N LEU A 29 17.38 25.25 -5.74
CA LEU A 29 18.32 24.14 -5.53
C LEU A 29 18.96 24.19 -4.13
N ARG A 30 19.43 25.36 -3.69
CA ARG A 30 19.96 25.56 -2.32
C ARG A 30 18.91 25.23 -1.26
N ALA A 31 17.67 25.68 -1.45
CA ALA A 31 16.57 25.39 -0.53
C ALA A 31 16.27 23.89 -0.46
N ALA A 32 16.28 23.19 -1.60
CA ALA A 32 16.10 21.74 -1.64
C ALA A 32 17.22 20.99 -0.88
N LEU A 33 18.48 21.40 -1.06
CA LEU A 33 19.63 20.84 -0.37
C LEU A 33 19.56 21.07 1.15
N LYS A 34 19.17 22.27 1.60
CA LYS A 34 18.91 22.57 3.01
C LYS A 34 17.84 21.67 3.61
N GLY A 35 16.81 21.33 2.84
CA GLY A 35 15.73 20.44 3.24
C GLY A 35 16.09 18.96 3.24
N GLY A 36 17.33 18.58 2.94
CA GLY A 36 17.80 17.20 3.08
C GLY A 36 17.80 16.38 1.79
N VAL A 37 17.87 17.02 0.61
CA VAL A 37 18.24 16.32 -0.63
C VAL A 37 19.66 15.75 -0.51
N THR A 38 19.82 14.48 -0.84
CA THR A 38 21.08 13.72 -0.66
C THR A 38 21.77 13.37 -1.98
N LEU A 39 21.11 13.59 -3.12
CA LEU A 39 21.64 13.39 -4.46
C LEU A 39 20.92 14.32 -5.45
N VAL A 40 21.65 14.94 -6.38
CA VAL A 40 21.08 15.83 -7.40
C VAL A 40 21.42 15.33 -8.81
N GLN A 41 20.44 15.34 -9.72
CA GLN A 41 20.65 15.14 -11.16
C GLN A 41 20.16 16.36 -11.91
N ILE A 42 21.07 16.94 -12.71
CA ILE A 42 20.73 18.05 -13.60
C ILE A 42 20.16 17.50 -14.89
N ARG A 43 18.94 17.93 -15.22
CA ARG A 43 18.20 17.47 -16.39
C ARG A 43 17.71 18.65 -17.22
N GLU A 44 18.38 18.88 -18.34
CA GLU A 44 17.98 19.84 -19.37
C GLU A 44 17.76 19.10 -20.69
N LYS A 45 16.57 19.26 -21.30
CA LYS A 45 16.20 18.57 -22.54
C LYS A 45 16.08 19.49 -23.75
N ASP A 46 15.78 20.76 -23.49
CA ASP A 46 15.34 21.71 -24.51
C ASP A 46 16.31 22.89 -24.66
N VAL A 47 17.56 22.72 -24.22
CA VAL A 47 18.61 23.74 -24.29
C VAL A 47 19.83 23.20 -25.04
N GLU A 48 20.61 24.11 -25.61
CA GLU A 48 21.86 23.79 -26.29
C GLU A 48 22.92 23.29 -25.31
N THR A 49 23.89 22.52 -25.81
CA THR A 49 24.91 21.86 -24.97
C THR A 49 25.74 22.87 -24.17
N ASP A 50 26.05 24.04 -24.73
CA ASP A 50 26.81 25.08 -24.04
C ASP A 50 26.03 25.71 -22.89
N GLU A 51 24.72 25.93 -23.07
CA GLU A 51 23.84 26.41 -22.01
C GLU A 51 23.70 25.35 -20.91
N PHE A 52 23.52 24.08 -21.28
CA PHE A 52 23.47 22.98 -20.32
C PHE A 52 24.76 22.91 -19.49
N LEU A 53 25.93 23.05 -20.12
CA LEU A 53 27.20 23.03 -19.42
C LEU A 53 27.34 24.19 -18.43
N ASP A 54 26.88 25.40 -18.78
CA ASP A 54 26.89 26.56 -17.87
C ASP A 54 25.96 26.35 -16.67
N ILE A 55 24.73 25.87 -16.91
CA ILE A 55 23.78 25.52 -15.84
C ILE A 55 24.37 24.45 -14.93
N ALA A 56 24.99 23.42 -15.50
CA ALA A 56 25.57 22.32 -14.74
C ALA A 56 26.76 22.78 -13.88
N ARG A 57 27.62 23.68 -14.39
CA ARG A 57 28.71 24.28 -13.59
C ARG A 57 28.20 25.07 -12.40
N LYS A 58 27.23 25.96 -12.61
CA LYS A 58 26.61 26.75 -11.54
C LYS A 58 25.89 25.85 -10.52
N SER A 59 25.24 24.79 -10.99
CA SER A 59 24.57 23.81 -10.11
C SER A 59 25.59 23.00 -9.31
N LEU A 60 26.74 22.66 -9.90
CA LEU A 60 27.82 21.94 -9.24
C LEU A 60 28.42 22.74 -8.08
N GLU A 61 28.65 24.04 -8.27
CA GLU A 61 29.13 24.93 -7.18
C GLU A 61 28.19 24.87 -5.96
N VAL A 62 26.88 24.88 -6.22
CA VAL A 62 25.87 24.74 -5.17
C VAL A 62 25.90 23.35 -4.54
N CYS A 63 25.99 22.27 -5.32
CA CYS A 63 26.04 20.92 -4.78
C CYS A 63 27.30 20.67 -3.93
N ASP A 64 28.45 21.21 -4.36
CA ASP A 64 29.73 21.11 -3.65
C ASP A 64 29.73 21.87 -2.32
N GLU A 65 29.04 23.02 -2.23
CA GLU A 65 28.81 23.76 -0.98
C GLU A 65 28.16 22.86 0.10
N PHE A 66 27.20 22.04 -0.31
CA PHE A 66 26.45 21.12 0.56
C PHE A 66 27.07 19.72 0.64
N LYS A 67 28.16 19.44 -0.10
CA LYS A 67 28.79 18.13 -0.22
C LYS A 67 27.83 17.03 -0.70
N VAL A 68 26.90 17.40 -1.58
CA VAL A 68 25.92 16.49 -2.16
C VAL A 68 26.39 16.09 -3.56
N PRO A 69 26.44 14.79 -3.91
CA PRO A 69 26.86 14.37 -5.24
C PRO A 69 25.92 14.89 -6.34
N MET A 70 26.50 15.20 -7.50
CA MET A 70 25.77 15.66 -8.69
C MET A 70 25.94 14.69 -9.85
N LEU A 71 24.85 14.48 -10.60
CA LEU A 71 24.78 13.67 -11.81
C LEU A 71 24.29 14.52 -12.99
N ILE A 72 24.65 14.11 -14.20
CA ILE A 72 24.07 14.62 -15.44
C ILE A 72 23.09 13.58 -16.00
N ASN A 73 21.94 14.04 -16.49
CA ASN A 73 20.97 13.21 -17.18
C ASN A 73 21.33 13.06 -18.67
N ASP A 74 21.40 11.81 -19.16
CA ASP A 74 21.53 11.34 -20.55
C ASP A 74 22.81 11.80 -21.30
N ASN A 75 23.32 13.00 -21.04
CA ASN A 75 24.38 13.65 -21.82
C ASN A 75 25.79 13.33 -21.26
N LEU A 76 26.40 12.27 -21.79
CA LEU A 76 27.76 11.85 -21.43
C LEU A 76 28.81 12.94 -21.68
N SER A 77 28.72 13.69 -22.78
CA SER A 77 29.70 14.73 -23.12
C SER A 77 29.73 15.85 -22.08
N VAL A 78 28.56 16.29 -21.61
CA VAL A 78 28.45 17.28 -20.53
C VAL A 78 29.03 16.73 -19.23
N ALA A 79 28.74 15.47 -18.88
CA ALA A 79 29.30 14.83 -17.69
C ALA A 79 30.84 14.80 -17.73
N LEU A 80 31.43 14.41 -18.87
CA LEU A 80 32.88 14.34 -19.05
C LEU A 80 33.56 15.71 -19.03
N ALA A 81 32.86 16.78 -19.43
CA ALA A 81 33.37 18.15 -19.40
C ALA A 81 33.38 18.79 -17.99
N LEU A 82 32.78 18.12 -17.00
CA LEU A 82 32.68 18.57 -15.61
C LEU A 82 33.71 17.86 -14.70
N ALA A 83 33.74 18.27 -13.43
CA ALA A 83 34.66 17.76 -12.43
C ALA A 83 34.62 16.22 -12.30
N PRO A 84 35.72 15.55 -11.91
CA PRO A 84 35.82 14.10 -11.88
C PRO A 84 34.82 13.37 -10.98
N HIS A 85 34.19 14.06 -10.02
CA HIS A 85 33.18 13.49 -9.13
C HIS A 85 31.74 13.60 -9.66
N VAL A 86 31.55 14.26 -10.82
CA VAL A 86 30.23 14.34 -11.47
C VAL A 86 29.92 13.03 -12.19
N GLY A 87 28.82 12.40 -11.80
CA GLY A 87 28.35 11.15 -12.38
C GLY A 87 27.37 11.35 -13.54
N LEU A 88 26.84 10.23 -14.04
CA LEU A 88 25.90 10.18 -15.14
C LEU A 88 24.72 9.26 -14.77
N HIS A 89 23.55 9.57 -15.28
CA HIS A 89 22.42 8.64 -15.31
C HIS A 89 21.84 8.62 -16.71
N ILE A 90 21.57 7.43 -17.22
CA ILE A 90 21.12 7.18 -18.59
C ILE A 90 19.81 6.39 -18.62
N GLY A 91 19.06 6.58 -19.69
CA GLY A 91 17.89 5.80 -20.07
C GLY A 91 18.21 4.57 -20.91
N GLN A 92 17.18 3.78 -21.18
CA GLN A 92 17.27 2.55 -21.99
C GLN A 92 17.55 2.80 -23.48
N SER A 93 17.28 4.01 -23.97
CA SER A 93 17.52 4.42 -25.37
C SER A 93 18.90 5.06 -25.60
N ASP A 94 19.66 5.26 -24.53
CA ASP A 94 20.94 5.95 -24.59
C ASP A 94 22.09 4.96 -24.86
N LEU A 95 23.33 5.42 -24.68
CA LEU A 95 24.51 4.58 -24.82
C LEU A 95 24.43 3.37 -23.86
N PRO A 96 24.78 2.14 -24.30
CA PRO A 96 24.80 0.99 -23.41
C PRO A 96 25.68 1.24 -22.18
N VAL A 97 25.21 0.81 -21.00
CA VAL A 97 25.87 1.06 -19.70
C VAL A 97 27.35 0.66 -19.71
N SER A 98 27.68 -0.48 -20.33
CA SER A 98 29.07 -0.96 -20.42
C SER A 98 29.99 -0.01 -21.21
N GLN A 99 29.48 0.61 -22.27
CA GLN A 99 30.21 1.60 -23.05
C GLN A 99 30.29 2.94 -22.30
N ALA A 100 29.20 3.38 -21.67
CA ALA A 100 29.20 4.56 -20.82
C ALA A 100 30.22 4.43 -19.68
N ARG A 101 30.27 3.27 -19.03
CA ARG A 101 31.26 2.93 -17.99
C ARG A 101 32.69 2.98 -18.49
N ALA A 102 32.96 2.46 -19.69
CA ALA A 102 34.30 2.49 -20.29
C ALA A 102 34.80 3.94 -20.53
N LEU A 103 33.89 4.86 -20.86
CA LEU A 103 34.21 6.27 -21.11
C LEU A 103 34.27 7.11 -19.82
N LEU A 104 33.36 6.88 -18.87
CA LEU A 104 33.33 7.59 -17.58
C LEU A 104 34.46 7.17 -16.63
N GLY A 105 34.95 5.95 -16.79
CA GLY A 105 35.88 5.33 -15.85
C GLY A 105 35.18 4.74 -14.61
N PRO A 106 35.96 4.15 -13.69
CA PRO A 106 35.43 3.35 -12.59
C PRO A 106 34.95 4.17 -11.39
N ASP A 107 35.40 5.42 -11.24
CA ASP A 107 35.21 6.18 -9.99
C ASP A 107 33.97 7.09 -10.01
N ARG A 108 33.39 7.36 -11.18
CA ARG A 108 32.17 8.18 -11.34
C ARG A 108 30.91 7.33 -11.15
N LEU A 109 29.90 7.88 -10.48
CA LEU A 109 28.59 7.23 -10.36
C LEU A 109 27.93 7.09 -11.74
N LEU A 110 27.36 5.91 -12.01
CA LEU A 110 26.58 5.61 -13.22
C LEU A 110 25.24 4.96 -12.85
N GLY A 111 24.15 5.66 -13.14
CA GLY A 111 22.78 5.16 -12.97
C GLY A 111 22.13 4.71 -14.28
N ILE A 112 21.19 3.78 -14.19
CA ILE A 112 20.38 3.32 -15.32
C ILE A 112 18.88 3.32 -14.95
N SER A 113 18.02 3.77 -15.85
CA SER A 113 16.56 3.62 -15.71
C SER A 113 16.12 2.18 -15.98
N VAL A 114 15.24 1.61 -15.16
CA VAL A 114 14.75 0.23 -15.25
C VAL A 114 13.22 0.20 -15.14
N HIS A 115 12.60 -0.56 -16.04
CA HIS A 115 11.14 -0.69 -16.22
C HIS A 115 10.64 -2.14 -16.15
N SER A 116 11.54 -3.13 -16.13
CA SER A 116 11.16 -4.53 -16.09
C SER A 116 12.14 -5.40 -15.32
N VAL A 117 11.75 -6.63 -15.01
CA VAL A 117 12.59 -7.62 -14.32
C VAL A 117 13.80 -8.00 -15.19
N GLU A 118 13.61 -8.07 -16.51
CA GLU A 118 14.67 -8.36 -17.47
C GLU A 118 15.72 -7.23 -17.44
N GLN A 119 15.28 -5.98 -17.52
CA GLN A 119 16.17 -4.83 -17.43
C GLN A 119 16.89 -4.74 -16.08
N ALA A 120 16.26 -5.16 -14.99
CA ALA A 120 16.92 -5.24 -13.68
C ALA A 120 18.07 -6.26 -13.66
N ARG A 121 17.86 -7.45 -14.24
CA ARG A 121 18.89 -8.49 -14.35
C ARG A 121 20.06 -8.02 -15.22
N ASP A 122 19.78 -7.32 -16.30
CA ASP A 122 20.80 -6.75 -17.18
C ASP A 122 21.59 -5.65 -16.45
N ALA A 123 20.89 -4.72 -15.76
CA ALA A 123 21.50 -3.63 -15.02
C ALA A 123 22.57 -4.11 -14.03
N ARG A 124 22.30 -5.21 -13.31
CA ARG A 124 23.24 -5.83 -12.37
C ARG A 124 24.59 -6.20 -12.99
N THR A 125 24.58 -6.70 -14.22
CA THR A 125 25.81 -7.20 -14.89
C THR A 125 26.47 -6.16 -15.78
N SER A 126 25.79 -5.02 -16.00
CA SER A 126 26.18 -4.02 -16.98
C SER A 126 27.22 -2.99 -16.50
N GLY A 127 27.50 -2.94 -15.18
CA GLY A 127 28.44 -1.99 -14.57
C GLY A 127 27.81 -0.69 -14.05
N ALA A 128 26.48 -0.65 -13.91
CA ALA A 128 25.76 0.41 -13.20
C ALA A 128 26.03 0.34 -11.68
N ASP A 129 26.00 1.50 -11.02
CA ASP A 129 26.14 1.61 -9.57
C ASP A 129 24.79 1.63 -8.84
N TYR A 130 23.73 2.02 -9.55
CA TYR A 130 22.36 2.03 -9.05
C TYR A 130 21.34 2.04 -10.19
N ALA A 131 20.07 1.75 -9.88
CA ALA A 131 18.97 1.77 -10.84
C ALA A 131 17.85 2.72 -10.41
N GLY A 132 17.27 3.46 -11.38
CA GLY A 132 16.02 4.20 -11.21
C GLY A 132 14.83 3.37 -11.67
N VAL A 133 13.96 2.96 -10.74
CA VAL A 133 12.80 2.10 -11.00
C VAL A 133 11.54 2.96 -11.08
N GLY A 134 10.89 2.97 -12.24
CA GLY A 134 9.68 3.78 -12.46
C GLY A 134 9.14 3.68 -13.88
N PRO A 135 8.09 4.43 -14.23
CA PRO A 135 7.32 5.30 -13.36
C PRO A 135 6.45 4.50 -12.37
N ILE A 136 6.49 4.88 -11.09
CA ILE A 136 5.68 4.20 -10.05
C ILE A 136 4.21 4.63 -10.12
N TYR A 137 3.96 5.91 -10.40
CA TYR A 137 2.64 6.47 -10.63
C TYR A 137 2.64 7.36 -11.87
N GLY A 138 1.45 7.69 -12.38
CA GLY A 138 1.29 8.66 -13.46
C GLY A 138 1.96 10.00 -13.12
N THR A 139 2.62 10.60 -14.12
CA THR A 139 3.34 11.87 -13.95
C THR A 139 3.21 12.74 -15.19
N GLN A 140 3.11 14.06 -14.97
CA GLN A 140 3.14 15.06 -16.05
C GLN A 140 4.57 15.51 -16.40
N SER A 141 5.59 15.08 -15.66
CA SER A 141 6.97 15.57 -15.82
C SER A 141 7.73 14.96 -17.02
N LYS A 142 7.18 13.92 -17.67
CA LYS A 142 7.68 13.36 -18.92
C LYS A 142 6.51 13.31 -19.91
N ALA A 143 6.60 14.08 -20.99
CA ALA A 143 5.63 14.01 -22.07
C ALA A 143 5.56 12.56 -22.61
N GLY A 144 4.35 12.00 -22.70
CA GLY A 144 4.10 10.71 -23.33
C GLY A 144 4.05 9.47 -22.41
N ILE A 145 4.10 9.61 -21.07
CA ILE A 145 3.76 8.49 -20.17
C ILE A 145 2.23 8.33 -20.18
N VAL A 146 1.75 7.21 -20.72
CA VAL A 146 0.34 6.80 -20.62
C VAL A 146 0.12 5.93 -19.38
N ASP A 147 -1.13 5.78 -18.93
CA ASP A 147 -1.45 4.96 -17.74
C ASP A 147 -0.93 3.51 -17.86
N ASP A 148 -0.78 2.99 -19.09
CA ASP A 148 -0.22 1.66 -19.38
C ASP A 148 1.30 1.54 -19.12
N ASP A 149 2.02 2.66 -18.98
CA ASP A 149 3.46 2.68 -18.67
C ASP A 149 3.76 2.66 -17.17
N VAL A 150 2.73 2.76 -16.32
CA VAL A 150 2.86 2.84 -14.87
C VAL A 150 3.08 1.45 -14.28
N LEU A 151 4.16 1.28 -13.52
CA LEU A 151 4.50 0.00 -12.88
C LEU A 151 3.67 -0.28 -11.62
N GLY A 152 3.39 0.76 -10.84
CA GLY A 152 2.84 0.59 -9.50
C GLY A 152 3.86 0.02 -8.50
N ALA A 153 3.52 0.12 -7.22
CA ALA A 153 4.45 -0.26 -6.15
C ALA A 153 4.71 -1.77 -6.12
N ARG A 154 3.72 -2.60 -6.48
CA ARG A 154 3.84 -4.06 -6.45
C ARG A 154 4.78 -4.61 -7.52
N GLN A 155 4.69 -4.11 -8.75
CA GLN A 155 5.62 -4.52 -9.81
C GLN A 155 7.04 -4.01 -9.52
N ALA A 156 7.17 -2.79 -8.98
CA ALA A 156 8.45 -2.26 -8.56
C ALA A 156 9.16 -3.15 -7.52
N ALA A 157 8.42 -3.81 -6.61
CA ALA A 157 9.01 -4.78 -5.67
C ALA A 157 9.70 -5.95 -6.40
N GLN A 158 9.07 -6.48 -7.45
CA GLN A 158 9.63 -7.59 -8.24
C GLN A 158 10.90 -7.17 -8.99
N ILE A 159 10.91 -5.94 -9.53
CA ILE A 159 12.08 -5.36 -10.19
C ILE A 159 13.22 -5.17 -9.19
N ILE A 160 12.92 -4.63 -8.00
CA ILE A 160 13.92 -4.39 -6.95
C ILE A 160 14.51 -5.70 -6.43
N GLU A 161 13.71 -6.75 -6.29
CA GLU A 161 14.22 -8.08 -5.94
C GLU A 161 15.16 -8.63 -7.04
N ALA A 162 14.82 -8.42 -8.31
CA ALA A 162 15.64 -8.85 -9.44
C ALA A 162 16.97 -8.09 -9.60
N LEU A 163 17.09 -6.90 -9.00
CA LEU A 163 18.34 -6.12 -8.96
C LEU A 163 19.41 -6.75 -8.05
N ASP A 164 19.03 -7.70 -7.19
CA ASP A 164 19.93 -8.54 -6.36
C ASP A 164 21.06 -7.75 -5.68
N GLY A 165 20.67 -6.75 -4.90
CA GLY A 165 21.58 -5.93 -4.09
C GLY A 165 22.09 -4.66 -4.76
N LEU A 166 21.84 -4.44 -6.06
CA LEU A 166 22.10 -3.15 -6.69
C LEU A 166 21.14 -2.08 -6.08
N PRO A 167 21.64 -0.94 -5.57
CA PRO A 167 20.80 0.11 -5.02
C PRO A 167 19.74 0.58 -6.01
N ALA A 168 18.50 0.73 -5.53
CA ALA A 168 17.36 1.11 -6.36
C ALA A 168 16.67 2.37 -5.80
N VAL A 169 16.40 3.35 -6.64
CA VAL A 169 15.58 4.52 -6.31
C VAL A 169 14.26 4.46 -7.06
N LEU A 170 13.16 4.72 -6.36
CA LEU A 170 11.85 4.79 -7.00
C LEU A 170 11.69 6.14 -7.70
N ILE A 171 11.11 6.19 -8.90
CA ILE A 171 10.88 7.45 -9.63
C ILE A 171 9.52 7.45 -10.35
N GLY A 172 8.96 8.64 -10.57
CA GLY A 172 7.75 8.84 -11.37
C GLY A 172 6.47 8.92 -10.52
N GLY A 173 5.87 10.12 -10.50
CA GLY A 173 4.62 10.40 -9.78
C GLY A 173 4.72 10.33 -8.25
N LEU A 174 5.95 10.37 -7.71
CA LEU A 174 6.22 10.39 -6.28
C LEU A 174 6.10 11.80 -5.71
N ASN A 175 5.41 11.91 -4.56
CA ASN A 175 5.23 13.14 -3.80
C ASN A 175 4.98 12.80 -2.32
N GLN A 176 4.72 13.82 -1.49
CA GLN A 176 4.49 13.69 -0.06
C GLN A 176 3.28 12.79 0.30
N GLN A 177 2.34 12.61 -0.62
CA GLN A 177 1.18 11.75 -0.42
C GLN A 177 1.41 10.30 -0.83
N THR A 178 2.36 10.03 -1.74
CA THR A 178 2.56 8.71 -2.36
C THR A 178 3.88 8.04 -1.99
N ALA A 179 4.86 8.78 -1.51
CA ALA A 179 6.21 8.28 -1.21
C ALA A 179 6.21 7.14 -0.18
N ALA A 180 5.49 7.29 0.93
CA ALA A 180 5.39 6.22 1.93
C ALA A 180 4.83 4.91 1.33
N ARG A 181 3.68 4.97 0.64
CA ARG A 181 3.09 3.78 0.00
C ARG A 181 4.03 3.16 -1.02
N ALA A 182 4.72 3.96 -1.82
CA ALA A 182 5.68 3.48 -2.81
C ALA A 182 6.84 2.73 -2.15
N LEU A 183 7.48 3.32 -1.13
CA LEU A 183 8.61 2.73 -0.41
C LEU A 183 8.26 1.39 0.22
N PHE A 184 7.16 1.34 0.99
CA PHE A 184 6.71 0.12 1.65
C PHE A 184 6.24 -0.95 0.66
N GLY A 185 5.59 -0.52 -0.43
CA GLY A 185 5.06 -1.39 -1.46
C GLY A 185 6.06 -2.03 -2.38
N ALA A 186 7.10 -1.27 -2.72
CA ALA A 186 8.18 -1.70 -3.58
C ALA A 186 9.28 -2.47 -2.81
N SER A 187 8.98 -2.87 -1.58
CA SER A 187 9.86 -3.72 -0.78
C SER A 187 9.41 -5.18 -0.90
N SER A 188 10.35 -6.11 -0.73
CA SER A 188 10.14 -7.55 -0.48
C SER A 188 10.73 -7.90 0.91
N PRO A 189 10.66 -9.16 1.39
CA PRO A 189 11.39 -9.56 2.59
C PRO A 189 12.91 -9.38 2.43
N THR A 190 13.41 -9.59 1.22
CA THR A 190 14.84 -9.67 0.87
C THR A 190 15.41 -8.37 0.30
N ALA A 191 14.57 -7.48 -0.24
CA ALA A 191 14.99 -6.28 -0.94
C ALA A 191 14.09 -5.08 -0.63
N ALA A 192 14.63 -3.87 -0.76
CA ALA A 192 13.91 -2.62 -0.53
C ALA A 192 14.57 -1.48 -1.33
N PRO A 193 13.80 -0.44 -1.71
CA PRO A 193 14.36 0.75 -2.32
C PRO A 193 15.31 1.48 -1.37
N ALA A 194 16.40 2.02 -1.91
CA ALA A 194 17.37 2.85 -1.20
C ALA A 194 16.87 4.28 -0.93
N GLY A 195 15.84 4.71 -1.66
CA GLY A 195 15.15 5.98 -1.47
C GLY A 195 14.25 6.32 -2.66
N ILE A 196 13.97 7.61 -2.83
CA ILE A 196 13.07 8.12 -3.87
C ILE A 196 13.75 9.19 -4.71
N ALA A 197 13.39 9.25 -5.99
CA ALA A 197 13.73 10.32 -6.90
C ALA A 197 12.48 11.14 -7.27
N VAL A 198 12.58 12.46 -7.14
CA VAL A 198 11.45 13.39 -7.32
C VAL A 198 11.83 14.58 -8.18
N ILE A 199 10.84 15.14 -8.88
CA ILE A 199 10.97 16.37 -9.68
C ILE A 199 10.04 17.44 -9.11
N SER A 200 8.76 17.40 -9.50
CA SER A 200 7.77 18.44 -9.19
C SER A 200 7.43 18.53 -7.72
N ALA A 201 7.53 17.43 -6.97
CA ALA A 201 7.24 17.40 -5.54
C ALA A 201 8.15 18.31 -4.71
N ILE A 202 9.29 18.73 -5.27
CA ILE A 202 10.21 19.71 -4.70
C ILE A 202 10.27 20.95 -5.60
N MET A 203 10.63 20.80 -6.88
CA MET A 203 10.93 21.92 -7.77
C MET A 203 9.73 22.83 -8.07
N ALA A 204 8.50 22.31 -8.03
CA ALA A 204 7.30 23.08 -8.32
C ALA A 204 6.69 23.76 -7.09
N ARG A 205 7.29 23.58 -5.90
CA ARG A 205 6.80 24.17 -4.65
C ARG A 205 7.49 25.49 -4.35
N LYS A 206 6.71 26.45 -3.84
CA LYS A 206 7.21 27.76 -3.39
C LYS A 206 8.06 27.66 -2.12
N ASP A 207 7.82 26.64 -1.31
CA ASP A 207 8.47 26.31 -0.05
C ASP A 207 9.35 25.06 -0.22
N THR A 208 10.31 25.15 -1.15
CA THR A 208 11.15 24.03 -1.61
C THR A 208 11.90 23.32 -0.48
N GLU A 209 12.38 24.05 0.53
CA GLU A 209 13.05 23.47 1.70
C GLU A 209 12.11 22.58 2.53
N VAL A 210 10.89 23.06 2.80
CA VAL A 210 9.86 22.28 3.51
C VAL A 210 9.48 21.03 2.71
N ALA A 211 9.30 21.19 1.40
CA ALA A 211 8.97 20.11 0.50
C ALA A 211 9.98 18.95 0.54
N ALA A 212 11.26 19.29 0.55
CA ALA A 212 12.36 18.34 0.65
C ALA A 212 12.40 17.69 2.05
N SER A 213 12.23 18.48 3.12
CA SER A 213 12.24 17.98 4.50
C SER A 213 11.13 16.95 4.76
N GLU A 214 9.91 17.21 4.28
CA GLU A 214 8.79 16.29 4.43
C GLU A 214 9.08 14.92 3.77
N LEU A 215 9.72 14.92 2.61
CA LEU A 215 10.11 13.69 1.91
C LEU A 215 11.27 12.98 2.62
N ALA A 216 12.27 13.74 3.09
CA ALA A 216 13.39 13.20 3.85
C ALA A 216 12.92 12.50 5.13
N GLU A 217 11.98 13.10 5.86
CA GLU A 217 11.38 12.51 7.05
C GLU A 217 10.66 11.19 6.76
N GLN A 218 9.90 11.12 5.66
CA GLN A 218 9.21 9.88 5.26
C GLN A 218 10.20 8.76 4.91
N VAL A 219 11.26 9.08 4.16
CA VAL A 219 12.31 8.11 3.80
C VAL A 219 13.07 7.65 5.05
N ALA A 220 13.38 8.57 5.98
CA ALA A 220 14.04 8.24 7.23
C ALA A 220 13.17 7.30 8.10
N ALA A 221 11.87 7.59 8.23
CA ALA A 221 10.92 6.74 8.95
C ALA A 221 10.80 5.34 8.34
N PHE A 222 10.80 5.24 7.01
CA PHE A 222 10.84 3.97 6.28
C PHE A 222 12.13 3.18 6.54
N LYS A 223 13.29 3.83 6.48
CA LYS A 223 14.58 3.17 6.76
C LYS A 223 14.66 2.69 8.22
N ALA A 224 14.17 3.48 9.15
CA ALA A 224 14.09 3.11 10.57
C ALA A 224 13.21 1.88 10.80
N SER A 225 12.02 1.81 10.17
CA SER A 225 11.13 0.63 10.28
C SER A 225 11.84 -0.65 9.85
N ARG A 226 12.59 -0.59 8.75
CA ARG A 226 13.25 -1.77 8.19
C ARG A 226 14.36 -2.29 9.10
N ALA A 227 15.10 -1.39 9.73
CA ALA A 227 16.11 -1.76 10.73
C ALA A 227 15.46 -2.45 11.94
N GLU A 228 14.35 -1.89 12.44
CA GLU A 228 13.58 -2.47 13.55
C GLU A 228 13.01 -3.86 13.20
N GLN A 229 12.37 -4.00 12.03
CA GLN A 229 11.82 -5.27 11.55
C GLN A 229 12.89 -6.35 11.40
N SER A 230 14.06 -5.99 10.89
CA SER A 230 15.18 -6.94 10.75
C SER A 230 15.64 -7.44 12.12
N ALA A 231 15.73 -6.54 13.11
CA ALA A 231 16.07 -6.89 14.48
C ALA A 231 14.98 -7.74 15.16
N GLU A 232 13.70 -7.45 14.90
CA GLU A 232 12.57 -8.22 15.43
C GLU A 232 12.48 -9.61 14.81
N GLN A 233 12.68 -9.75 13.50
CA GLN A 233 12.77 -11.06 12.84
C GLN A 233 13.89 -11.93 13.42
N LEU A 234 15.05 -11.33 13.70
CA LEU A 234 16.14 -12.01 14.41
C LEU A 234 15.69 -12.46 15.81
N ARG A 235 15.02 -11.61 16.60
CA ARG A 235 14.50 -11.98 17.93
C ARG A 235 13.44 -13.09 17.86
N ALA A 236 12.54 -13.04 16.88
CA ALA A 236 11.52 -14.05 16.66
C ALA A 236 12.13 -15.40 16.28
N ALA A 237 13.20 -15.41 15.47
CA ALA A 237 13.98 -16.62 15.18
C ALA A 237 14.62 -17.26 16.42
N PHE A 238 14.80 -16.48 17.51
CA PHE A 238 15.30 -16.94 18.80
C PHE A 238 14.20 -17.15 19.88
N GLY A 239 12.91 -17.20 19.49
CA GLY A 239 11.85 -17.75 20.34
C GLY A 239 10.83 -16.78 20.93
N ALA A 240 10.84 -15.50 20.57
CA ALA A 240 9.78 -14.54 20.92
C ALA A 240 8.76 -14.44 19.77
N GLY A 241 7.89 -15.44 19.62
CA GLY A 241 6.90 -15.51 18.53
C GLY A 241 5.54 -14.91 18.89
N SER A 242 4.80 -14.47 17.87
CA SER A 242 3.39 -14.08 17.94
C SER A 242 2.53 -15.14 18.62
N SER A 243 1.44 -14.72 19.28
CA SER A 243 0.58 -15.68 19.99
C SER A 243 -0.02 -16.70 19.02
N THR A 244 0.37 -17.96 19.16
CA THR A 244 -0.27 -19.11 18.48
C THR A 244 -1.48 -19.63 19.27
N ASP A 245 -1.76 -19.02 20.42
CA ASP A 245 -2.88 -19.39 21.28
C ASP A 245 -4.19 -18.79 20.74
N VAL A 246 -4.98 -19.65 20.09
CA VAL A 246 -6.32 -19.32 19.58
C VAL A 246 -7.22 -18.79 20.69
N LYS A 247 -7.12 -19.32 21.91
CA LYS A 247 -7.95 -18.88 23.03
C LYS A 247 -7.63 -17.43 23.39
N ALA A 248 -6.34 -17.09 23.47
CA ALA A 248 -5.90 -15.72 23.72
C ALA A 248 -6.38 -14.75 22.62
N LEU A 249 -6.38 -15.18 21.34
CA LEU A 249 -6.91 -14.36 20.24
C LEU A 249 -8.41 -14.13 20.36
N VAL A 250 -9.20 -15.15 20.71
CA VAL A 250 -10.64 -15.02 20.94
C VAL A 250 -10.94 -14.12 22.13
N GLU A 251 -10.22 -14.29 23.25
CA GLU A 251 -10.33 -13.41 24.43
C GLU A 251 -9.97 -11.97 24.07
N ARG A 252 -8.93 -11.75 23.25
CA ARG A 252 -8.55 -10.43 22.75
C ARG A 252 -9.63 -9.82 21.85
N SER A 253 -10.23 -10.59 20.95
CA SER A 253 -11.39 -10.15 20.15
C SER A 253 -12.56 -9.72 21.03
N ALA A 254 -12.85 -10.47 22.10
CA ALA A 254 -13.90 -10.13 23.06
C ALA A 254 -13.61 -8.81 23.80
N LEU A 255 -12.36 -8.58 24.20
CA LEU A 255 -11.94 -7.31 24.82
C LEU A 255 -12.07 -6.12 23.86
N LEU A 256 -11.74 -6.29 22.58
CA LEU A 256 -11.94 -5.27 21.56
C LEU A 256 -13.42 -4.94 21.37
N LEU A 257 -14.31 -5.94 21.40
CA LEU A 257 -15.76 -5.73 21.35
C LEU A 257 -16.25 -4.92 22.55
N SER A 258 -15.83 -5.27 23.77
CA SER A 258 -16.18 -4.48 24.97
C SER A 258 -15.66 -3.05 24.88
N SER A 259 -14.45 -2.86 24.38
CA SER A 259 -13.84 -1.53 24.22
C SER A 259 -14.60 -0.69 23.20
N LEU A 260 -15.02 -1.31 22.09
CA LEU A 260 -15.85 -0.67 21.06
C LEU A 260 -17.20 -0.23 21.64
N ARG A 261 -17.87 -1.09 22.40
CA ARG A 261 -19.20 -0.81 23.00
C ARG A 261 -19.17 0.31 24.04
N ASN A 262 -18.08 0.40 24.80
CA ASN A 262 -17.91 1.39 25.87
C ASN A 262 -17.21 2.68 25.40
N GLY A 263 -16.66 2.69 24.19
CA GLY A 263 -15.90 3.80 23.63
C GLY A 263 -16.74 4.76 22.78
N SER A 264 -16.06 5.75 22.20
CA SER A 264 -16.66 6.57 21.14
C SER A 264 -16.75 5.77 19.84
N PRO A 265 -17.88 5.84 19.12
CA PRO A 265 -18.08 5.03 17.92
C PRO A 265 -17.07 5.43 16.82
N PRO A 266 -16.25 4.50 16.31
CA PRO A 266 -15.35 4.79 15.21
C PRO A 266 -16.11 5.04 13.91
N LEU A 267 -15.60 5.95 13.07
CA LEU A 267 -16.18 6.22 11.77
C LEU A 267 -15.81 5.12 10.76
N ILE A 268 -16.80 4.47 10.17
CA ILE A 268 -16.60 3.45 9.13
C ILE A 268 -17.03 4.05 7.79
N GLN A 269 -16.04 4.56 7.04
CA GLN A 269 -16.27 5.09 5.70
C GLN A 269 -16.33 3.96 4.69
N THR A 270 -17.47 3.81 4.04
CA THR A 270 -17.75 2.68 3.15
C THR A 270 -18.07 3.19 1.74
N LEU A 271 -17.24 2.78 0.78
CA LEU A 271 -17.49 2.95 -0.64
C LEU A 271 -17.99 1.61 -1.16
N THR A 272 -19.29 1.49 -1.40
CA THR A 272 -19.93 0.21 -1.79
C THR A 272 -21.07 0.41 -2.79
N SER A 273 -21.65 -0.69 -3.27
CA SER A 273 -22.82 -0.67 -4.13
C SER A 273 -24.07 -0.13 -3.41
N HIS A 274 -24.96 0.55 -4.15
CA HIS A 274 -26.25 0.99 -3.62
C HIS A 274 -27.11 -0.15 -3.05
N VAL A 275 -26.92 -1.38 -3.55
CA VAL A 275 -27.66 -2.56 -3.11
C VAL A 275 -27.23 -3.00 -1.70
N SER A 276 -25.98 -2.73 -1.29
CA SER A 276 -25.43 -3.19 -0.01
C SER A 276 -25.28 -2.10 1.04
N SER A 277 -25.47 -0.83 0.68
CA SER A 277 -25.20 0.32 1.57
C SER A 277 -26.07 0.33 2.82
N THR A 278 -27.38 0.07 2.71
CA THR A 278 -28.30 0.09 3.87
C THR A 278 -27.96 -1.01 4.87
N LEU A 279 -27.77 -2.25 4.43
CA LEU A 279 -27.39 -3.35 5.33
C LEU A 279 -26.03 -3.06 5.98
N SER A 280 -25.07 -2.55 5.22
CA SER A 280 -23.74 -2.18 5.73
C SER A 280 -23.81 -1.08 6.79
N ALA A 281 -24.64 -0.05 6.59
CA ALA A 281 -24.87 0.99 7.58
C ALA A 281 -25.48 0.43 8.87
N ASN A 282 -26.51 -0.41 8.75
CA ASN A 282 -27.20 -1.00 9.89
C ASN A 282 -26.31 -1.97 10.67
N VAL A 283 -25.49 -2.78 10.00
CA VAL A 283 -24.51 -3.66 10.65
C VAL A 283 -23.44 -2.84 11.39
N THR A 284 -22.96 -1.76 10.79
CA THR A 284 -22.02 -0.84 11.44
C THR A 284 -22.60 -0.27 12.73
N LEU A 285 -23.84 0.25 12.68
CA LEU A 285 -24.54 0.78 13.85
C LEU A 285 -24.78 -0.30 14.91
N ALA A 286 -25.24 -1.49 14.48
CA ALA A 286 -25.51 -2.61 15.36
C ALA A 286 -24.25 -3.07 16.11
N LEU A 287 -23.05 -2.93 15.53
CA LEU A 287 -21.78 -3.25 16.19
C LEU A 287 -21.22 -2.11 17.07
N GLY A 288 -21.79 -0.91 17.00
CA GLY A 288 -21.32 0.26 17.76
C GLY A 288 -20.37 1.19 17.00
N GLY A 289 -20.29 1.06 15.66
CA GLY A 289 -19.61 2.02 14.79
C GLY A 289 -20.54 3.13 14.29
N SER A 290 -19.96 4.13 13.62
CA SER A 290 -20.69 5.21 12.95
C SER A 290 -20.47 5.13 11.43
N PRO A 291 -21.48 4.82 10.61
CA PRO A 291 -21.31 4.66 9.17
C PRO A 291 -21.30 6.00 8.44
N ILE A 292 -20.47 6.10 7.40
CA ILE A 292 -20.60 7.13 6.35
C ILE A 292 -20.41 6.48 4.98
N MET A 293 -21.33 6.77 4.05
CA MET A 293 -21.38 6.16 2.71
C MET A 293 -20.92 7.18 1.66
N SER A 294 -19.66 7.62 1.72
CA SER A 294 -19.10 8.65 0.83
C SER A 294 -17.93 8.14 0.00
N ALA A 295 -18.04 8.33 -1.31
CA ALA A 295 -16.98 8.12 -2.30
C ALA A 295 -16.39 9.44 -2.82
N GLN A 296 -16.70 10.57 -2.17
CA GLN A 296 -16.30 11.89 -2.67
C GLN A 296 -14.83 12.17 -2.40
N GLU A 297 -14.08 12.44 -3.48
CA GLU A 297 -12.64 12.75 -3.42
C GLU A 297 -12.37 13.99 -2.55
N ALA A 298 -13.24 15.00 -2.63
CA ALA A 298 -13.11 16.23 -1.87
C ALA A 298 -13.16 16.04 -0.35
N GLU A 299 -13.78 14.96 0.14
CA GLU A 299 -13.89 14.66 1.58
C GLU A 299 -12.77 13.73 2.07
N ALA A 300 -11.96 13.17 1.17
CA ALA A 300 -11.01 12.11 1.49
C ALA A 300 -10.00 12.52 2.57
N ASP A 301 -9.43 13.73 2.47
CA ASP A 301 -8.43 14.22 3.42
C ASP A 301 -9.02 14.55 4.80
N ASP A 302 -10.26 15.03 4.86
CA ASP A 302 -10.92 15.37 6.11
C ASP A 302 -11.35 14.10 6.84
N LEU A 303 -12.00 13.19 6.13
CA LEU A 303 -12.41 11.90 6.68
C LEU A 303 -11.20 11.02 7.00
N GLY A 304 -10.09 11.12 6.25
CA GLY A 304 -8.84 10.41 6.49
C GLY A 304 -8.25 10.64 7.89
N LYS A 305 -8.50 11.79 8.51
CA LYS A 305 -7.96 12.17 9.83
C LYS A 305 -8.78 11.65 11.02
N VAL A 306 -10.07 11.36 10.82
CA VAL A 306 -11.01 10.98 11.89
C VAL A 306 -10.74 9.56 12.38
N THR A 307 -10.77 9.22 13.66
CA THR A 307 -10.58 7.81 14.10
C THR A 307 -11.59 6.85 13.45
N GLY A 308 -11.12 5.73 12.88
CA GLY A 308 -11.99 4.77 12.21
C GLY A 308 -11.29 3.87 11.21
N ALA A 309 -12.07 3.31 10.28
CA ALA A 309 -11.59 2.45 9.18
C ALA A 309 -12.32 2.76 7.87
N VAL A 310 -11.76 2.25 6.77
CA VAL A 310 -12.31 2.40 5.41
C VAL A 310 -12.64 1.04 4.82
N VAL A 311 -13.76 0.95 4.11
CA VAL A 311 -14.13 -0.20 3.28
C VAL A 311 -14.21 0.24 1.82
N LEU A 312 -13.38 -0.36 0.98
CA LEU A 312 -13.37 -0.19 -0.47
C LEU A 312 -14.02 -1.44 -1.10
N ASN A 313 -15.27 -1.33 -1.53
CA ASN A 313 -16.00 -2.39 -2.19
C ASN A 313 -16.27 -2.03 -3.66
N ILE A 314 -15.76 -2.85 -4.57
CA ILE A 314 -15.83 -2.57 -6.02
C ILE A 314 -17.14 -3.02 -6.69
N GLY A 315 -18.16 -3.41 -5.92
CA GLY A 315 -19.39 -4.03 -6.42
C GLY A 315 -20.04 -3.22 -7.54
N THR A 316 -20.10 -1.90 -7.39
CA THR A 316 -20.51 -0.96 -8.43
C THR A 316 -19.37 0.01 -8.71
N ILE A 317 -18.53 -0.31 -9.69
CA ILE A 317 -17.36 0.49 -10.02
C ILE A 317 -17.52 1.22 -11.36
N GLY A 318 -17.38 2.54 -11.29
CA GLY A 318 -17.31 3.46 -12.43
C GLY A 318 -16.14 4.43 -12.30
N ALA A 319 -16.00 5.38 -13.22
CA ALA A 319 -14.86 6.30 -13.24
C ALA A 319 -14.79 7.17 -11.97
N GLU A 320 -15.92 7.68 -11.49
CA GLU A 320 -15.99 8.51 -10.27
C GLU A 320 -15.64 7.70 -9.02
N SER A 321 -16.29 6.56 -8.81
CA SER A 321 -16.02 5.71 -7.65
C SER A 321 -14.58 5.22 -7.61
N ARG A 322 -13.95 4.97 -8.77
CA ARG A 322 -12.53 4.58 -8.86
C ARG A 322 -11.60 5.70 -8.39
N ARG A 323 -11.84 6.95 -8.82
CA ARG A 323 -11.10 8.12 -8.31
C ARG A 323 -11.31 8.29 -6.80
N GLY A 324 -12.56 8.18 -6.35
CA GLY A 324 -12.91 8.22 -4.93
C GLY A 324 -12.18 7.16 -4.10
N MET A 325 -12.18 5.90 -4.54
CA MET A 325 -11.49 4.80 -3.86
C MET A 325 -9.99 5.04 -3.76
N LYS A 326 -9.36 5.57 -4.81
CA LYS A 326 -7.93 5.92 -4.81
C LYS A 326 -7.62 7.05 -3.82
N ALA A 327 -8.40 8.13 -3.85
CA ALA A 327 -8.22 9.26 -2.96
C ALA A 327 -8.45 8.87 -1.49
N VAL A 328 -9.57 8.20 -1.20
CA VAL A 328 -9.95 7.76 0.15
C VAL A 328 -8.95 6.74 0.69
N GLY A 329 -8.56 5.73 -0.10
CA GLY A 329 -7.56 4.74 0.32
C GLY A 329 -6.21 5.38 0.66
N SER A 330 -5.75 6.31 -0.19
CA SER A 330 -4.50 7.04 0.06
C SER A 330 -4.58 7.92 1.32
N ALA A 331 -5.70 8.62 1.51
CA ALA A 331 -5.94 9.45 2.69
C ALA A 331 -6.05 8.60 3.97
N ALA A 332 -6.66 7.42 3.88
CA ALA A 332 -6.75 6.47 4.98
C ALA A 332 -5.36 6.00 5.44
N ASN A 333 -4.47 5.66 4.51
CA ASN A 333 -3.08 5.31 4.82
C ASN A 333 -2.32 6.47 5.49
N ARG A 334 -2.46 7.71 5.00
CA ARG A 334 -1.88 8.90 5.66
C ARG A 334 -2.43 9.11 7.07
N GLY A 335 -3.73 8.89 7.26
CA GLY A 335 -4.40 8.92 8.55
C GLY A 335 -4.15 7.70 9.43
N ARG A 336 -3.37 6.73 8.94
CA ARG A 336 -3.06 5.46 9.62
C ARG A 336 -4.31 4.66 10.00
N LYS A 337 -5.26 4.61 9.08
CA LYS A 337 -6.53 3.90 9.19
C LYS A 337 -6.46 2.52 8.55
N PRO A 338 -7.09 1.51 9.16
CA PRO A 338 -7.30 0.24 8.50
C PRO A 338 -8.13 0.40 7.23
N VAL A 339 -7.73 -0.30 6.18
CA VAL A 339 -8.46 -0.37 4.91
C VAL A 339 -8.84 -1.82 4.62
N VAL A 340 -10.13 -2.08 4.46
CA VAL A 340 -10.66 -3.37 3.99
C VAL A 340 -10.97 -3.26 2.51
N LEU A 341 -10.42 -4.15 1.70
CA LEU A 341 -10.75 -4.27 0.27
C LEU A 341 -11.67 -5.47 0.07
N ASP A 342 -12.83 -5.22 -0.53
CA ASP A 342 -13.79 -6.22 -0.98
C ASP A 342 -13.84 -6.19 -2.52
N PRO A 343 -13.08 -7.06 -3.21
CA PRO A 343 -12.85 -7.05 -4.65
C PRO A 343 -13.99 -7.77 -5.38
N VAL A 344 -15.24 -7.41 -5.07
CA VAL A 344 -16.45 -8.05 -5.58
C VAL A 344 -16.39 -8.31 -7.08
N GLY A 345 -16.41 -9.58 -7.46
CA GLY A 345 -16.40 -10.01 -8.85
C GLY A 345 -15.12 -9.66 -9.63
N VAL A 346 -13.97 -9.49 -8.97
CA VAL A 346 -12.68 -9.17 -9.62
C VAL A 346 -12.31 -10.14 -10.75
N GLY A 347 -12.71 -11.41 -10.64
CA GLY A 347 -12.50 -12.43 -11.68
C GLY A 347 -13.47 -12.35 -12.87
N ALA A 348 -14.49 -11.47 -12.82
CA ALA A 348 -15.54 -11.42 -13.83
C ALA A 348 -15.17 -10.60 -15.08
N SER A 349 -14.22 -9.65 -14.98
CA SER A 349 -13.75 -8.87 -16.14
C SER A 349 -12.35 -8.29 -15.94
N ALA A 350 -11.65 -8.05 -17.05
CA ALA A 350 -10.35 -7.37 -17.04
C ALA A 350 -10.42 -5.98 -16.41
N PHE A 351 -11.53 -5.26 -16.62
CA PHE A 351 -11.77 -3.94 -16.01
C PHE A 351 -11.79 -3.99 -14.48
N ARG A 352 -12.50 -4.96 -13.88
CA ARG A 352 -12.52 -5.13 -12.41
C ARG A 352 -11.15 -5.52 -11.87
N LYS A 353 -10.45 -6.41 -12.56
CA LYS A 353 -9.07 -6.80 -12.20
C LYS A 353 -8.10 -5.62 -12.24
N ALA A 354 -8.14 -4.81 -13.30
CA ALA A 354 -7.32 -3.61 -13.44
C ALA A 354 -7.61 -2.60 -12.31
N ALA A 355 -8.90 -2.37 -11.98
CA ALA A 355 -9.26 -1.46 -10.91
C ALA A 355 -8.79 -1.93 -9.52
N VAL A 356 -8.86 -3.24 -9.23
CA VAL A 356 -8.32 -3.79 -7.98
C VAL A 356 -6.81 -3.59 -7.90
N ASN A 357 -6.09 -3.87 -8.99
CA ASN A 357 -4.65 -3.65 -9.04
C ASN A 357 -4.30 -2.16 -8.80
N GLU A 358 -5.00 -1.24 -9.47
CA GLU A 358 -4.80 0.21 -9.28
C GLU A 358 -5.03 0.62 -7.81
N ILE A 359 -6.12 0.15 -7.18
CA ILE A 359 -6.40 0.43 -5.77
C ILE A 359 -5.25 -0.08 -4.90
N MET A 360 -4.80 -1.32 -5.12
CA MET A 360 -3.75 -1.95 -4.34
C MET A 360 -2.38 -1.29 -4.56
N ASP A 361 -2.09 -0.71 -5.72
CA ASP A 361 -0.84 0.02 -5.96
C ASP A 361 -0.80 1.40 -5.27
N HIS A 362 -1.98 2.02 -5.09
CA HIS A 362 -2.13 3.30 -4.40
C HIS A 362 -2.41 3.19 -2.91
N THR A 363 -2.94 2.06 -2.44
CA THR A 363 -3.41 1.88 -1.07
C THR A 363 -2.83 0.61 -0.47
N GLN A 364 -2.24 0.73 0.71
CA GLN A 364 -1.88 -0.42 1.51
C GLN A 364 -3.15 -0.93 2.19
N ILE A 365 -3.57 -2.10 1.74
CA ILE A 365 -4.73 -2.81 2.28
C ILE A 365 -4.34 -3.42 3.63
N THR A 366 -5.21 -3.26 4.63
CA THR A 366 -5.03 -3.92 5.93
C THR A 366 -5.64 -5.31 5.91
N LEU A 367 -6.81 -5.47 5.28
CA LEU A 367 -7.44 -6.77 5.07
C LEU A 367 -8.06 -6.89 3.67
N LEU A 368 -7.71 -7.96 2.96
CA LEU A 368 -8.34 -8.36 1.72
C LEU A 368 -9.37 -9.45 1.99
N LYS A 369 -10.65 -9.16 1.77
CA LYS A 369 -11.75 -10.13 1.94
C LYS A 369 -12.22 -10.60 0.58
N GLY A 370 -12.38 -11.90 0.37
CA GLY A 370 -13.02 -12.40 -0.85
C GLY A 370 -13.52 -13.84 -0.71
N ASN A 371 -14.35 -14.27 -1.64
CA ASN A 371 -14.66 -15.68 -1.81
C ASN A 371 -13.54 -16.41 -2.58
N ALA A 372 -13.69 -17.73 -2.74
CA ALA A 372 -12.70 -18.57 -3.42
C ALA A 372 -12.35 -18.10 -4.85
N ALA A 373 -13.35 -17.68 -5.63
CA ALA A 373 -13.14 -17.24 -7.01
C ALA A 373 -12.42 -15.89 -7.06
N GLU A 374 -12.77 -14.96 -6.18
CA GLU A 374 -12.18 -13.63 -6.11
C GLU A 374 -10.72 -13.68 -5.67
N LEU A 375 -10.42 -14.42 -4.59
CA LEU A 375 -9.05 -14.56 -4.11
C LEU A 375 -8.17 -15.35 -5.07
N SER A 376 -8.71 -16.37 -5.76
CA SER A 376 -7.98 -17.09 -6.82
C SER A 376 -7.63 -16.17 -7.98
N ALA A 377 -8.56 -15.31 -8.41
CA ALA A 377 -8.33 -14.36 -9.49
C ALA A 377 -7.25 -13.31 -9.14
N ILE A 378 -7.21 -12.86 -7.87
CA ILE A 378 -6.15 -11.97 -7.35
C ILE A 378 -4.83 -12.71 -7.22
N ALA A 379 -4.85 -13.97 -6.77
CA ALA A 379 -3.66 -14.81 -6.66
C ALA A 379 -3.07 -15.13 -8.05
N GLY A 380 -3.86 -15.02 -9.12
CA GLY A 380 -3.46 -15.38 -10.48
C GLY A 380 -3.64 -16.86 -10.78
N LEU A 381 -4.42 -17.57 -9.96
CA LEU A 381 -4.71 -18.99 -10.12
C LEU A 381 -5.88 -19.19 -11.08
N SER A 382 -5.78 -20.22 -11.91
CA SER A 382 -6.81 -20.58 -12.91
C SER A 382 -7.81 -21.64 -12.40
N GLU A 383 -7.60 -22.16 -11.19
CA GLU A 383 -8.33 -23.33 -10.66
C GLU A 383 -9.82 -23.08 -10.40
N VAL A 384 -10.22 -21.83 -10.15
CA VAL A 384 -11.61 -21.46 -9.85
C VAL A 384 -12.11 -20.41 -10.84
N THR A 385 -12.96 -20.81 -11.78
CA THR A 385 -13.65 -19.89 -12.69
C THR A 385 -14.83 -19.21 -12.00
N SER A 386 -14.89 -17.88 -12.03
CA SER A 386 -16.05 -17.12 -11.54
C SER A 386 -17.27 -17.28 -12.45
N ARG A 387 -18.46 -17.43 -11.87
CA ARG A 387 -19.76 -17.24 -12.55
C ARG A 387 -20.43 -16.00 -11.97
N GLY A 388 -19.96 -14.81 -12.35
CA GLY A 388 -20.51 -13.54 -11.84
C GLY A 388 -20.10 -13.24 -10.38
N VAL A 389 -20.96 -12.53 -9.64
CA VAL A 389 -20.74 -12.11 -8.23
C VAL A 389 -21.29 -13.09 -7.20
N ASP A 390 -21.99 -14.13 -7.66
CA ASP A 390 -22.57 -15.14 -6.77
C ASP A 390 -21.48 -16.11 -6.26
N SER A 391 -21.67 -16.61 -5.04
CA SER A 391 -20.75 -17.58 -4.43
C SER A 391 -20.90 -18.95 -5.12
N GLY A 392 -20.22 -19.13 -6.25
CA GLY A 392 -20.21 -20.39 -7.00
C GLY A 392 -19.41 -21.50 -6.31
N ALA A 393 -19.97 -22.72 -6.32
CA ALA A 393 -19.48 -23.94 -5.68
C ALA A 393 -18.20 -24.53 -6.34
N GLY A 394 -17.06 -23.86 -6.18
CA GLY A 394 -15.74 -24.44 -6.41
C GLY A 394 -15.09 -24.82 -5.08
N SER A 395 -14.75 -26.10 -4.88
CA SER A 395 -13.91 -26.51 -3.74
C SER A 395 -12.46 -26.16 -4.06
N LEU A 396 -11.86 -25.26 -3.28
CA LEU A 396 -10.42 -25.03 -3.33
C LEU A 396 -9.68 -26.29 -2.84
N SER A 397 -8.64 -26.69 -3.59
CA SER A 397 -7.76 -27.80 -3.24
C SER A 397 -6.93 -27.49 -1.99
N ASP A 398 -6.44 -26.25 -1.88
CA ASP A 398 -5.65 -25.75 -0.75
C ASP A 398 -6.07 -24.32 -0.35
N PRO A 399 -7.16 -24.16 0.42
CA PRO A 399 -7.61 -22.85 0.88
C PRO A 399 -6.59 -22.17 1.82
N ILE A 400 -5.85 -22.95 2.61
CA ILE A 400 -4.88 -22.44 3.60
C ILE A 400 -3.64 -21.88 2.90
N GLY A 401 -3.09 -22.61 1.92
CA GLY A 401 -1.98 -22.14 1.10
C GLY A 401 -2.33 -20.90 0.30
N LEU A 402 -3.55 -20.81 -0.24
CA LEU A 402 -4.03 -19.61 -0.92
C LEU A 402 -4.01 -18.38 -0.02
N VAL A 403 -4.68 -18.42 1.14
CA VAL A 403 -4.78 -17.24 2.02
C VAL A 403 -3.42 -16.86 2.61
N SER A 404 -2.61 -17.84 3.03
CA SER A 404 -1.32 -17.57 3.64
C SER A 404 -0.29 -17.02 2.66
N SER A 405 -0.23 -17.55 1.43
CA SER A 405 0.64 -17.03 0.39
C SER A 405 0.22 -15.62 -0.05
N LEU A 406 -1.08 -15.38 -0.20
CA LEU A 406 -1.60 -14.07 -0.60
C LEU A 406 -1.36 -13.02 0.51
N ALA A 407 -1.55 -13.38 1.78
CA ALA A 407 -1.28 -12.50 2.91
C ALA A 407 0.20 -12.10 2.99
N ARG A 408 1.14 -13.04 2.78
CA ARG A 408 2.57 -12.73 2.69
C ARG A 408 2.90 -11.82 1.51
N ARG A 409 2.33 -12.11 0.34
CA ARG A 409 2.59 -11.38 -0.91
C ARG A 409 2.13 -9.92 -0.81
N GLU A 410 0.90 -9.71 -0.35
CA GLU A 410 0.27 -8.38 -0.29
C GLU A 410 0.52 -7.66 1.05
N ARG A 411 1.13 -8.35 2.02
CA ARG A 411 1.46 -7.84 3.37
C ARG A 411 0.24 -7.30 4.10
N CYS A 412 -0.83 -8.07 4.05
CA CYS A 412 -2.10 -7.73 4.66
C CYS A 412 -2.74 -9.00 5.24
N LEU A 413 -3.77 -8.82 6.06
CA LEU A 413 -4.63 -9.93 6.43
C LEU A 413 -5.44 -10.37 5.21
N VAL A 414 -5.68 -11.67 5.06
CA VAL A 414 -6.56 -12.22 4.03
C VAL A 414 -7.66 -13.02 4.68
N LEU A 415 -8.91 -12.70 4.31
CA LEU A 415 -10.08 -13.48 4.69
C LEU A 415 -10.70 -14.14 3.46
N LEU A 416 -10.68 -15.47 3.44
CA LEU A 416 -11.46 -16.29 2.52
C LEU A 416 -12.80 -16.63 3.18
N SER A 417 -13.90 -16.10 2.63
CA SER A 417 -15.25 -16.41 3.13
C SER A 417 -15.83 -17.67 2.47
N GLY A 418 -16.54 -18.50 3.23
CA GLY A 418 -17.18 -19.71 2.71
C GLY A 418 -18.02 -20.46 3.76
N LYS A 419 -18.14 -21.79 3.61
CA LYS A 419 -18.71 -22.64 4.67
C LYS A 419 -17.83 -22.67 5.91
N THR A 420 -16.52 -22.68 5.68
CA THR A 420 -15.49 -22.45 6.68
C THR A 420 -14.75 -21.20 6.21
N ASP A 421 -14.64 -20.22 7.08
CA ASP A 421 -13.91 -19.00 6.79
C ASP A 421 -12.43 -19.19 7.19
N TYR A 422 -11.51 -18.69 6.38
CA TYR A 422 -10.07 -18.73 6.69
C TYR A 422 -9.50 -17.32 6.79
N LEU A 423 -9.04 -16.93 7.98
CA LEU A 423 -8.39 -15.65 8.25
C LEU A 423 -6.88 -15.86 8.45
N SER A 424 -6.04 -15.22 7.63
CA SER A 424 -4.59 -15.39 7.68
C SER A 424 -3.86 -14.05 7.77
N ASP A 425 -2.78 -14.01 8.54
CA ASP A 425 -1.76 -12.95 8.50
C ASP A 425 -0.52 -13.36 7.68
N GLY A 426 -0.57 -14.55 7.04
CA GLY A 426 0.53 -15.15 6.30
C GLY A 426 1.44 -16.04 7.14
N ALA A 427 1.52 -15.84 8.46
CA ALA A 427 2.26 -16.72 9.37
C ALA A 427 1.32 -17.73 10.05
N ARG A 428 0.16 -17.26 10.48
CA ARG A 428 -0.92 -18.02 11.14
C ARG A 428 -2.14 -18.02 10.24
N THR A 429 -2.91 -19.10 10.29
CA THR A 429 -4.21 -19.19 9.62
C THR A 429 -5.24 -19.74 10.59
N LEU A 430 -6.34 -19.01 10.76
CA LEU A 430 -7.46 -19.39 11.61
C LEU A 430 -8.59 -19.92 10.72
N ALA A 431 -9.06 -21.13 11.00
CA ALA A 431 -10.30 -21.65 10.45
C ALA A 431 -11.45 -21.34 11.42
N CYS A 432 -12.50 -20.68 10.92
CA CYS A 432 -13.70 -20.32 11.66
C CYS A 432 -14.90 -21.08 11.09
N GLU A 433 -15.62 -21.80 11.96
CA GLU A 433 -16.73 -22.68 11.58
C GLU A 433 -18.08 -22.19 12.10
N ASN A 434 -18.15 -20.92 12.51
CA ASN A 434 -19.40 -20.26 12.81
C ASN A 434 -20.12 -19.81 11.52
N GLY A 435 -21.44 -19.67 11.59
CA GLY A 435 -22.24 -19.07 10.53
C GLY A 435 -23.51 -19.86 10.20
N HIS A 436 -24.39 -19.26 9.39
CA HIS A 436 -25.63 -19.90 8.97
C HIS A 436 -25.90 -19.70 7.46
N ALA A 437 -26.49 -20.71 6.82
CA ALA A 437 -26.77 -20.71 5.37
C ALA A 437 -27.69 -19.55 4.92
N LEU A 438 -28.50 -18.99 5.82
CA LEU A 438 -29.35 -17.83 5.54
C LEU A 438 -28.55 -16.56 5.18
N LEU A 439 -27.27 -16.46 5.57
CA LEU A 439 -26.39 -15.39 5.10
C LEU A 439 -26.25 -15.40 3.57
N GLY A 440 -26.22 -16.59 2.95
CA GLY A 440 -26.18 -16.74 1.50
C GLY A 440 -27.51 -16.46 0.81
N ALA A 441 -28.60 -16.31 1.57
CA ALA A 441 -29.94 -16.07 1.05
C ALA A 441 -30.39 -14.60 1.13
N ILE A 442 -29.54 -13.70 1.61
CA ILE A 442 -29.80 -12.25 1.66
C ILE A 442 -28.75 -11.50 0.83
N THR A 443 -29.18 -10.43 0.16
CA THR A 443 -28.26 -9.60 -0.61
C THR A 443 -27.34 -8.79 0.32
N GLY A 444 -26.09 -8.62 -0.10
CA GLY A 444 -25.13 -7.77 0.60
C GLY A 444 -24.56 -8.34 1.90
N SER A 445 -24.86 -9.58 2.30
CA SER A 445 -24.27 -10.21 3.51
C SER A 445 -22.74 -10.25 3.46
N GLY A 446 -22.16 -10.60 2.31
CA GLY A 446 -20.71 -10.59 2.10
C GLY A 446 -20.10 -9.18 2.21
N CYS A 447 -20.80 -8.16 1.73
CA CYS A 447 -20.38 -6.75 1.87
C CYS A 447 -20.50 -6.28 3.33
N ALA A 448 -21.58 -6.71 4.01
CA ALA A 448 -21.84 -6.43 5.41
C ALA A 448 -20.78 -7.08 6.33
N LEU A 449 -20.28 -8.26 5.97
CA LEU A 449 -19.12 -8.86 6.64
C LEU A 449 -17.87 -7.98 6.51
N GLY A 450 -17.66 -7.35 5.34
CA GLY A 450 -16.57 -6.38 5.14
C GLY A 450 -16.61 -5.21 6.12
N VAL A 451 -17.80 -4.62 6.35
CA VAL A 451 -17.93 -3.53 7.34
C VAL A 451 -17.85 -4.01 8.79
N ALA A 452 -18.31 -5.23 9.09
CA ALA A 452 -18.15 -5.83 10.42
C ALA A 452 -16.66 -6.00 10.77
N ILE A 453 -15.87 -6.50 9.83
CA ILE A 453 -14.42 -6.62 9.94
C ILE A 453 -13.76 -5.25 10.07
N ALA A 454 -14.14 -4.28 9.24
CA ALA A 454 -13.59 -2.92 9.34
C ALA A 454 -13.89 -2.28 10.70
N THR A 455 -15.07 -2.55 11.27
CA THR A 455 -15.45 -2.09 12.61
C THR A 455 -14.54 -2.68 13.68
N GLY A 456 -14.23 -3.98 13.60
CA GLY A 456 -13.29 -4.62 14.53
C GLY A 456 -11.84 -4.17 14.35
N LEU A 457 -11.40 -3.96 13.10
CA LEU A 457 -10.10 -3.35 12.82
C LEU A 457 -10.01 -1.92 13.34
N ALA A 458 -11.09 -1.14 13.26
CA ALA A 458 -11.15 0.20 13.83
C ALA A 458 -11.02 0.17 15.37
N ALA A 459 -11.66 -0.81 16.02
CA ALA A 459 -11.52 -1.02 17.47
C ALA A 459 -10.07 -1.33 17.86
N ALA A 460 -9.43 -2.28 17.15
CA ALA A 460 -8.01 -2.60 17.33
C ALA A 460 -7.12 -1.37 17.11
N ASN A 461 -7.35 -0.61 16.04
CA ASN A 461 -6.57 0.57 15.69
C ASN A 461 -6.74 1.73 16.68
N SER A 462 -7.90 1.81 17.34
CA SER A 462 -8.18 2.81 18.37
C SER A 462 -7.50 2.48 19.69
N ALA A 463 -7.29 1.19 19.99
CA ALA A 463 -6.55 0.72 21.16
C ALA A 463 -5.02 0.77 20.97
N GLY A 464 -4.54 0.83 19.72
CA GLY A 464 -3.12 0.84 19.39
C GLY A 464 -2.42 2.18 19.63
N GLU A 465 -1.12 2.13 19.91
CA GLU A 465 -0.26 3.30 20.02
C GLU A 465 0.32 3.73 18.66
N ALA A 466 0.57 5.03 18.49
CA ALA A 466 1.05 5.57 17.23
C ALA A 466 2.53 5.24 16.96
N GLN A 467 2.83 4.09 16.36
CA GLN A 467 4.19 3.79 15.84
C GLN A 467 4.45 4.47 14.49
N LYS A 468 5.38 5.43 14.36
CA LYS A 468 5.54 6.22 13.11
C LYS A 468 5.79 5.40 11.83
N SER A 469 6.15 4.13 11.97
CA SER A 469 6.68 3.28 10.91
C SER A 469 5.66 2.34 10.23
N THR A 470 4.38 2.38 10.64
CA THR A 470 3.32 1.51 10.11
C THR A 470 2.12 2.31 9.57
N MET A 471 1.46 1.79 8.52
CA MET A 471 0.27 2.39 7.89
C MET A 471 -1.01 2.28 8.76
N VAL A 472 -0.91 1.69 9.94
CA VAL A 472 -1.97 1.54 10.95
C VAL A 472 -1.33 1.68 12.34
N LYS A 473 -2.10 1.97 13.39
CA LYS A 473 -1.62 2.10 14.79
C LYS A 473 -1.59 0.76 15.52
N ALA A 474 -2.52 -0.14 15.20
CA ALA A 474 -2.59 -1.45 15.84
C ALA A 474 -1.37 -2.33 15.56
N GLN A 475 -0.99 -3.12 16.56
CA GLN A 475 0.01 -4.19 16.42
C GLN A 475 -0.56 -5.37 15.63
N PRO A 476 0.29 -6.26 15.05
CA PRO A 476 -0.17 -7.40 14.26
C PRO A 476 -1.19 -8.31 14.98
N ASP A 477 -0.97 -8.61 16.26
CA ASP A 477 -1.89 -9.45 17.05
C ASP A 477 -3.24 -8.76 17.30
N ASP A 478 -3.26 -7.45 17.46
CA ASP A 478 -4.51 -6.68 17.59
C ASP A 478 -5.25 -6.59 16.26
N LEU A 479 -4.55 -6.50 15.13
CA LEU A 479 -5.17 -6.48 13.81
C LEU A 479 -5.89 -7.80 13.51
N ILE A 480 -5.24 -8.94 13.73
CA ILE A 480 -5.88 -10.25 13.50
C ILE A 480 -7.03 -10.46 14.49
N ALA A 481 -6.88 -10.06 15.76
CA ALA A 481 -7.96 -10.13 16.75
C ALA A 481 -9.14 -9.20 16.39
N GLY A 482 -8.88 -8.01 15.85
CA GLY A 482 -9.92 -7.08 15.38
C GLY A 482 -10.66 -7.62 14.16
N ALA A 483 -9.95 -8.20 13.20
CA ALA A 483 -10.58 -8.87 12.06
C ALA A 483 -11.43 -10.08 12.51
N LEU A 484 -10.89 -10.90 13.42
CA LEU A 484 -11.58 -12.04 14.00
C LEU A 484 -12.83 -11.61 14.78
N MET A 485 -12.77 -10.51 15.52
CA MET A 485 -13.92 -9.93 16.23
C MET A 485 -15.08 -9.65 15.26
N GLY A 486 -14.82 -8.93 14.17
CA GLY A 486 -15.84 -8.62 13.17
C GLY A 486 -16.43 -9.87 12.49
N LEU A 487 -15.57 -10.85 12.18
CA LEU A 487 -15.98 -12.14 11.62
C LEU A 487 -16.88 -12.93 12.58
N LEU A 488 -16.45 -13.08 13.84
CA LEU A 488 -17.19 -13.82 14.86
C LEU A 488 -18.51 -13.15 15.20
N CYS A 489 -18.55 -11.82 15.36
CA CYS A 489 -19.81 -11.12 15.60
C CYS A 489 -20.83 -11.41 14.49
N MET A 490 -20.43 -11.32 13.22
CA MET A 490 -21.32 -11.58 12.08
C MET A 490 -21.80 -13.04 12.04
N THR A 491 -20.88 -13.98 12.18
CA THR A 491 -21.16 -15.41 12.02
C THR A 491 -21.92 -15.99 13.22
N ILE A 492 -21.55 -15.65 14.45
CA ILE A 492 -22.28 -16.06 15.67
C ILE A 492 -23.68 -15.41 15.69
N ALA A 493 -23.80 -14.11 15.40
CA ALA A 493 -25.10 -13.45 15.35
C ALA A 493 -26.03 -14.11 14.31
N SER A 494 -25.49 -14.60 13.19
CA SER A 494 -26.26 -15.33 12.20
C SER A 494 -26.82 -16.66 12.70
N GLU A 495 -26.06 -17.41 13.51
CA GLU A 495 -26.53 -18.64 14.15
C GLU A 495 -27.63 -18.34 15.17
N LEU A 496 -27.40 -17.35 16.04
CA LEU A 496 -28.36 -16.93 17.06
C LEU A 496 -29.66 -16.41 16.45
N ALA A 497 -29.56 -15.61 15.39
CA ALA A 497 -30.72 -15.10 14.66
C ALA A 497 -31.52 -16.23 14.00
N ALA A 498 -30.85 -17.17 13.32
CA ALA A 498 -31.50 -18.28 12.66
C ALA A 498 -32.22 -19.24 13.63
N ALA A 499 -31.74 -19.33 14.88
CA ALA A 499 -32.37 -20.13 15.92
C ALA A 499 -33.65 -19.52 16.51
N ARG A 500 -33.97 -18.24 16.20
CA ARG A 500 -35.13 -17.56 16.77
C ARG A 500 -36.45 -18.07 16.14
N PRO A 501 -37.49 -18.37 16.94
CA PRO A 501 -38.76 -18.92 16.45
C PRO A 501 -39.49 -18.05 15.40
N GLU A 502 -39.29 -16.73 15.45
CA GLU A 502 -39.87 -15.76 14.52
C GLU A 502 -39.18 -15.72 13.14
N VAL A 503 -37.97 -16.30 13.02
CA VAL A 503 -37.26 -16.36 11.73
C VAL A 503 -37.83 -17.49 10.88
N ARG A 504 -38.58 -17.08 9.85
CA ARG A 504 -39.28 -17.96 8.91
C ARG A 504 -38.71 -17.94 7.50
N GLY A 505 -37.65 -17.16 7.27
CA GLY A 505 -36.99 -17.03 5.97
C GLY A 505 -36.10 -15.79 5.90
N PRO A 506 -35.55 -15.47 4.71
CA PRO A 506 -34.54 -14.42 4.54
C PRO A 506 -35.01 -13.03 5.00
N GLY A 507 -36.28 -12.68 4.79
CA GLY A 507 -36.82 -11.38 5.19
C GLY A 507 -36.85 -11.16 6.70
N THR A 508 -37.35 -12.14 7.46
CA THR A 508 -37.37 -12.08 8.94
C THR A 508 -35.99 -12.30 9.55
N PHE A 509 -35.10 -13.00 8.84
CA PHE A 509 -33.72 -13.19 9.23
C PHE A 509 -32.91 -11.88 9.28
N ILE A 510 -33.12 -10.93 8.35
CA ILE A 510 -32.37 -9.66 8.35
C ILE A 510 -32.57 -8.89 9.65
N ALA A 511 -33.82 -8.73 10.10
CA ALA A 511 -34.12 -8.04 11.35
C ALA A 511 -33.51 -8.77 12.55
N ALA A 512 -33.72 -10.09 12.63
CA ALA A 512 -33.16 -10.90 13.72
C ALA A 512 -31.63 -10.88 13.76
N LEU A 513 -30.97 -10.82 12.60
CA LEU A 513 -29.51 -10.70 12.49
C LEU A 513 -29.02 -9.37 13.06
N LEU A 514 -29.67 -8.25 12.71
CA LEU A 514 -29.33 -6.94 13.23
C LEU A 514 -29.52 -6.86 14.75
N ASP A 515 -30.61 -7.43 15.26
CA ASP A 515 -30.85 -7.50 16.71
C ASP A 515 -29.80 -8.37 17.43
N ALA A 516 -29.44 -9.52 16.85
CA ALA A 516 -28.42 -10.40 17.40
C ALA A 516 -27.03 -9.74 17.38
N LEU A 517 -26.70 -8.97 16.34
CA LEU A 517 -25.48 -8.16 16.28
C LEU A 517 -25.48 -7.08 17.36
N ALA A 518 -26.61 -6.39 17.55
CA ALA A 518 -26.76 -5.35 18.57
C ALA A 518 -26.62 -5.89 20.00
N ALA A 519 -27.14 -7.10 20.24
CA ALA A 519 -27.06 -7.78 21.53
C ALA A 519 -25.73 -8.51 21.78
N MET A 520 -24.85 -8.64 20.77
CA MET A 520 -23.59 -9.37 20.90
C MET A 520 -22.67 -8.72 21.95
N ASP A 521 -22.24 -9.52 22.93
CA ASP A 521 -21.30 -9.14 23.99
C ASP A 521 -20.07 -10.07 24.03
N ALA A 522 -19.11 -9.73 24.89
CA ALA A 522 -17.85 -10.44 25.02
C ALA A 522 -18.03 -11.89 25.49
N GLU A 523 -18.95 -12.15 26.42
CA GLU A 523 -19.21 -13.49 26.96
C GLU A 523 -19.80 -14.40 25.89
N THR A 524 -20.82 -13.92 25.17
CA THR A 524 -21.45 -14.63 24.06
C THR A 524 -20.44 -14.93 22.96
N LEU A 525 -19.58 -13.95 22.60
CA LEU A 525 -18.55 -14.15 21.58
C LEU A 525 -17.60 -15.28 21.96
N VAL A 526 -17.07 -15.29 23.19
CA VAL A 526 -16.14 -16.33 23.66
C VAL A 526 -16.83 -17.69 23.73
N GLN A 527 -18.05 -17.74 24.26
CA GLN A 527 -18.79 -18.99 24.46
C GLN A 527 -19.12 -19.70 23.13
N HIS A 528 -19.43 -18.94 22.09
CA HIS A 528 -19.89 -19.48 20.82
C HIS A 528 -18.82 -19.56 19.73
N ALA A 529 -17.61 -19.02 19.96
CA ALA A 529 -16.52 -19.04 18.99
C ALA A 529 -16.06 -20.48 18.65
N LYS A 530 -16.10 -20.81 17.36
CA LYS A 530 -15.61 -22.07 16.77
C LYS A 530 -14.39 -21.77 15.91
N VAL A 531 -13.25 -21.56 16.56
CA VAL A 531 -11.99 -21.15 15.91
C VAL A 531 -10.90 -22.18 16.19
N ARG A 532 -10.09 -22.50 15.19
CA ARG A 532 -8.87 -23.31 15.33
C ARG A 532 -7.74 -22.80 14.45
N LEU A 533 -6.51 -23.00 14.90
CA LEU A 533 -5.31 -22.76 14.08
C LEU A 533 -5.13 -23.93 13.11
N VAL A 534 -4.81 -23.63 11.85
CA VAL A 534 -4.66 -24.62 10.76
C VAL A 534 -3.42 -24.41 9.92
#